data_AF-A0A821YTN1-F1
#
_entry.id   AF-A0A821YTN1-F1
#
_cell.length_a   1.000
_cell.length_b   1.000
_cell.length_c   1.000
_cell.angle_alpha   90.00
_cell.angle_beta   90.00
_cell.angle_gamma   90.00
#
_symmetry.space_group_name_H-M   'P 1'
#
loop_
_entity.id
_entity.type
_entity.pdbx_description
1 polymer ?
#
loop_
_entity_poly.entity_id
_entity_poly.type
_entity_poly.pdbx_seq_one_letter_code
_entity_poly.pdbx_strand_id
1 'polypeptide(L)'
;MIRLNYNQSEVSFENRVETNKQNDGHPFFSSTPGQCSLFKLCQEYVLSLGWEKCFFAPQHDRCYCNNCYSSSQPDVILTAGDTYVVPREWAGFGLSVDPALADYHKLWTEWIVTYHGTSIYAAQSILANRQFLIPGDVLLNGSVLGIRPGHIPGKKHIYTSPSIRYSSLDVYSIRNDFTASSGKKYKAQLVLQCRQKPGTFKIQPETVGRGQDPICDFISNDKIEYFTEIRVSLVPYRLLVNLKDI
;
A
#
# COMPACT_ATOMS: atom_id res chain seq x y z
N MET A 1 -34.32 -43.29 9.95
CA MET A 1 -34.18 -42.57 8.67
C MET A 1 -35.05 -41.33 8.71
N ILE A 2 -34.47 -40.18 9.04
CA ILE A 2 -35.19 -38.90 9.09
C ILE A 2 -34.87 -38.18 7.77
N ARG A 3 -35.87 -38.03 6.89
CA ARG A 3 -35.78 -37.21 5.68
C ARG A 3 -36.02 -35.76 6.08
N LEU A 4 -35.00 -34.93 5.98
CA LEU A 4 -35.14 -33.47 6.09
C LEU A 4 -35.47 -32.93 4.69
N ASN A 5 -36.68 -32.39 4.54
CA ASN A 5 -37.10 -31.65 3.35
C ASN A 5 -36.41 -30.27 3.35
N TYR A 6 -35.43 -30.09 2.48
CA TYR A 6 -34.87 -28.78 2.17
C TYR A 6 -35.77 -28.09 1.14
N ASN A 7 -36.55 -27.10 1.58
CA ASN A 7 -37.18 -26.15 0.67
C ASN A 7 -36.09 -25.22 0.13
N GLN A 8 -35.80 -25.33 -1.17
CA GLN A 8 -35.03 -24.36 -1.92
C GLN A 8 -35.91 -23.12 -2.13
N SER A 9 -35.70 -22.08 -1.32
CA SER A 9 -36.03 -20.72 -1.73
C SER A 9 -34.82 -20.18 -2.48
N GLU A 10 -34.93 -20.14 -3.81
CA GLU A 10 -34.01 -19.40 -4.69
C GLU A 10 -34.05 -17.92 -4.29
N VAL A 11 -33.06 -17.48 -3.53
CA VAL A 11 -32.74 -16.07 -3.39
C VAL A 11 -31.80 -15.75 -4.55
N SER A 12 -32.34 -15.10 -5.58
CA SER A 12 -31.55 -14.55 -6.67
C SER A 12 -30.56 -13.53 -6.13
N PHE A 13 -29.28 -13.90 -6.10
CA PHE A 13 -28.14 -13.02 -5.77
C PHE A 13 -27.75 -12.15 -6.98
N GLU A 14 -28.72 -11.59 -7.68
CA GLU A 14 -28.48 -10.61 -8.73
C GLU A 14 -28.89 -9.23 -8.22
N ASN A 15 -27.96 -8.28 -8.37
CA ASN A 15 -28.04 -6.86 -8.05
C ASN A 15 -27.55 -6.44 -6.66
N ARG A 16 -26.22 -6.40 -6.50
CA ARG A 16 -25.51 -5.39 -5.69
C ARG A 16 -24.05 -5.25 -6.15
N VAL A 17 -23.86 -4.79 -7.38
CA VAL A 17 -22.63 -4.08 -7.75
C VAL A 17 -22.99 -2.60 -7.84
N GLU A 18 -23.37 -2.01 -6.71
CA GLU A 18 -23.09 -0.59 -6.55
C GLU A 18 -21.57 -0.49 -6.50
N THR A 19 -21.01 0.20 -7.48
CA THR A 19 -19.58 0.50 -7.52
C THR A 19 -19.27 1.41 -6.34
N ASN A 20 -18.98 0.82 -5.17
CA ASN A 20 -18.46 1.54 -4.02
C ASN A 20 -17.17 2.23 -4.46
N LYS A 21 -17.29 3.51 -4.84
CA LYS A 21 -16.13 4.34 -5.16
C LYS A 21 -15.33 4.45 -3.87
N GLN A 22 -14.15 3.84 -3.84
CA GLN A 22 -13.16 4.10 -2.80
C GLN A 22 -12.90 5.62 -2.78
N ASN A 23 -13.48 6.33 -1.81
CA ASN A 23 -13.24 7.75 -1.60
C ASN A 23 -12.06 7.89 -0.66
N ASP A 24 -10.87 8.00 -1.22
CA ASP A 24 -9.62 8.13 -0.47
C ASP A 24 -9.15 9.57 -0.29
N GLY A 25 -10.07 10.53 -0.41
CA GLY A 25 -9.84 11.94 -0.09
C GLY A 25 -8.98 12.72 -1.09
N HIS A 26 -8.51 12.09 -2.16
CA HIS A 26 -7.74 12.77 -3.20
C HIS A 26 -8.63 13.61 -4.13
N PRO A 27 -8.12 14.76 -4.62
CA PRO A 27 -8.78 15.55 -5.65
C PRO A 27 -8.84 14.81 -7.01
N PHE A 28 -9.67 15.34 -7.92
CA PHE A 28 -9.78 14.83 -9.29
C PHE A 28 -8.44 14.90 -10.05
N PHE A 29 -8.15 13.86 -10.83
CA PHE A 29 -6.95 13.75 -11.66
C PHE A 29 -7.19 14.35 -13.05
N SER A 30 -6.15 14.98 -13.61
CA SER A 30 -6.19 15.65 -14.92
C SER A 30 -6.19 14.68 -16.12
N SER A 31 -5.74 13.44 -15.92
CA SER A 31 -5.60 12.44 -16.98
C SER A 31 -5.96 11.04 -16.48
N THR A 32 -6.49 10.20 -17.38
CA THR A 32 -6.73 8.79 -17.09
C THR A 32 -5.37 8.06 -17.04
N PRO A 33 -5.13 7.17 -16.04
CA PRO A 33 -3.84 6.48 -15.90
C PRO A 33 -3.34 5.80 -17.18
N GLY A 34 -4.27 5.27 -18.01
CA GLY A 34 -3.97 4.60 -19.28
C GLY A 34 -3.32 5.45 -20.36
N GLN A 35 -3.18 6.77 -20.19
CA GLN A 35 -2.47 7.65 -21.14
C GLN A 35 -1.11 8.15 -20.62
N CYS A 36 -0.80 7.95 -19.35
CA CYS A 36 0.43 8.45 -18.74
C CYS A 36 1.63 7.52 -19.03
N SER A 37 2.74 8.08 -19.55
CA SER A 37 3.96 7.31 -19.86
C SER A 37 4.59 6.69 -18.63
N LEU A 38 4.69 7.42 -17.51
CA LEU A 38 5.19 6.86 -16.24
C LEU A 38 4.31 5.70 -15.79
N PHE A 39 2.99 5.88 -15.83
CA PHE A 39 2.05 4.85 -15.39
C PHE A 39 2.19 3.57 -16.23
N LYS A 40 2.24 3.70 -17.57
CA LYS A 40 2.45 2.56 -18.48
C LYS A 40 3.75 1.83 -18.22
N LEU A 41 4.84 2.58 -18.01
CA LEU A 41 6.14 1.99 -17.70
C LEU A 41 6.12 1.23 -16.36
N CYS A 42 5.53 1.82 -15.33
CA CYS A 42 5.32 1.13 -14.06
C CYS A 42 4.37 -0.08 -14.19
N GLN A 43 3.40 -0.02 -15.11
CA GLN A 43 2.47 -1.11 -15.38
C GLN A 43 3.21 -2.31 -16.01
N GLU A 44 4.17 -2.09 -16.90
CA GLU A 44 5.04 -3.16 -17.40
C GLU A 44 5.78 -3.85 -16.25
N TYR A 45 6.32 -3.08 -15.30
CA TYR A 45 6.95 -3.66 -14.11
C TYR A 45 5.96 -4.48 -13.29
N VAL A 46 4.77 -3.96 -12.98
CA VAL A 46 3.76 -4.71 -12.21
C VAL A 46 3.34 -6.00 -12.91
N LEU A 47 3.15 -5.97 -14.23
CA LEU A 47 2.85 -7.17 -15.01
C LEU A 47 4.00 -8.19 -14.95
N SER A 48 5.25 -7.73 -14.96
CA SER A 48 6.43 -8.59 -14.85
C SER A 48 6.56 -9.31 -13.50
N LEU A 49 5.87 -8.82 -12.44
CA LEU A 49 5.84 -9.49 -11.14
C LEU A 49 5.09 -10.82 -11.17
N GLY A 50 4.23 -11.05 -12.19
CA GLY A 50 3.45 -12.28 -12.31
C GLY A 50 2.45 -12.50 -11.17
N TRP A 51 2.01 -11.42 -10.51
CA TRP A 51 1.03 -11.50 -9.42
C TRP A 51 -0.38 -11.77 -9.96
N GLU A 52 -1.20 -12.43 -9.13
CA GLU A 52 -2.57 -12.78 -9.50
C GLU A 52 -3.42 -11.54 -9.79
N LYS A 53 -4.19 -11.58 -10.89
CA LYS A 53 -5.04 -10.46 -11.32
C LYS A 53 -6.07 -10.09 -10.26
N CYS A 54 -6.53 -11.05 -9.46
CA CYS A 54 -7.52 -10.83 -8.41
C CYS A 54 -7.00 -9.95 -7.26
N PHE A 55 -5.68 -9.76 -7.13
CA PHE A 55 -5.11 -8.81 -6.17
C PHE A 55 -5.36 -7.35 -6.57
N PHE A 56 -5.67 -7.09 -7.83
CA PHE A 56 -5.77 -5.74 -8.35
C PHE A 56 -7.21 -5.30 -8.61
N ALA A 57 -7.45 -4.01 -8.40
CA ALA A 57 -8.69 -3.32 -8.64
C ALA A 57 -8.41 -2.08 -9.52
N PRO A 58 -8.25 -2.26 -10.86
CA PRO A 58 -7.75 -1.23 -11.77
C PRO A 58 -8.56 0.06 -11.79
N GLN A 59 -9.84 0.00 -11.41
CA GLN A 59 -10.69 1.19 -11.24
C GLN A 59 -10.19 2.17 -10.16
N HIS A 60 -9.21 1.77 -9.35
CA HIS A 60 -8.58 2.59 -8.31
C HIS A 60 -7.11 2.94 -8.62
N ASP A 61 -6.66 2.66 -9.84
CA ASP A 61 -5.34 3.03 -10.34
C ASP A 61 -5.17 4.55 -10.44
N ARG A 62 -3.95 5.02 -10.13
CA ARG A 62 -3.61 6.44 -10.06
C ARG A 62 -2.17 6.67 -10.45
N CYS A 63 -1.87 7.83 -11.01
CA CYS A 63 -0.50 8.25 -11.24
C CYS A 63 -0.27 9.60 -10.55
N TYR A 64 0.89 9.74 -9.92
CA TYR A 64 1.27 10.91 -9.14
C TYR A 64 2.45 11.67 -9.77
N CYS A 65 2.75 11.44 -11.05
CA CYS A 65 3.67 12.31 -11.78
C CYS A 65 3.09 13.72 -11.94
N ASN A 66 3.95 14.69 -12.20
CA ASN A 66 3.54 16.08 -12.40
C ASN A 66 2.45 16.31 -13.47
N ASN A 67 2.28 15.40 -14.45
CA ASN A 67 1.21 15.51 -15.45
C ASN A 67 -0.15 15.05 -14.92
N CYS A 68 -0.18 14.03 -14.05
CA CYS A 68 -1.40 13.43 -13.53
C CYS A 68 -1.83 14.06 -12.20
N TYR A 69 -0.85 14.47 -11.38
CA TYR A 69 -1.00 15.12 -10.10
C TYR A 69 -0.06 16.32 -10.06
N SER A 70 -0.53 17.48 -10.55
CA SER A 70 0.29 18.67 -10.79
C SER A 70 0.80 19.33 -9.52
N SER A 71 1.93 20.02 -9.59
CA SER A 71 2.52 20.74 -8.44
C SER A 71 1.59 21.73 -7.73
N SER A 72 0.54 22.21 -8.41
CA SER A 72 -0.51 23.04 -7.81
C SER A 72 -1.43 22.29 -6.83
N GLN A 73 -1.47 20.96 -6.87
CA GLN A 73 -2.23 20.15 -5.93
C GLN A 73 -1.47 19.99 -4.60
N PRO A 74 -2.14 19.68 -3.48
CA PRO A 74 -1.49 19.56 -2.17
C PRO A 74 -0.43 18.45 -2.10
N ASP A 75 0.64 18.67 -1.35
CA ASP A 75 1.65 17.62 -1.07
C ASP A 75 1.29 16.74 0.12
N VAL A 76 0.26 17.14 0.89
CA VAL A 76 -0.25 16.40 2.04
C VAL A 76 -1.77 16.37 2.02
N ILE A 77 -2.35 15.30 2.55
CA ILE A 77 -3.80 15.12 2.62
C ILE A 77 -4.19 14.70 4.03
N LEU A 78 -5.22 15.36 4.57
CA LEU A 78 -5.85 15.00 5.83
C LEU A 78 -6.88 13.89 5.59
N THR A 79 -6.80 12.80 6.32
CA THR A 79 -7.73 11.68 6.26
C THR A 79 -7.94 11.10 7.65
N ALA A 80 -9.21 10.96 8.07
CA ALA A 80 -9.58 10.45 9.39
C ALA A 80 -8.83 11.13 10.56
N GLY A 81 -8.57 12.44 10.44
CA GLY A 81 -7.91 13.24 11.47
C GLY A 81 -6.37 13.17 11.47
N ASP A 82 -5.75 12.44 10.55
CA ASP A 82 -4.28 12.38 10.40
C ASP A 82 -3.83 12.75 8.98
N THR A 83 -2.62 13.27 8.85
CA THR A 83 -2.06 13.74 7.59
C THR A 83 -1.08 12.72 7.02
N TYR A 84 -1.15 12.48 5.72
CA TYR A 84 -0.16 11.70 5.00
C TYR A 84 0.41 12.46 3.80
N VAL A 85 1.62 12.10 3.41
CA VAL A 85 2.38 12.73 2.32
C VAL A 85 2.01 12.09 0.99
N VAL A 86 1.59 12.90 0.02
CA VAL A 86 1.24 12.43 -1.32
C VAL A 86 2.46 11.80 -2.01
N PRO A 87 2.32 10.64 -2.66
CA PRO A 87 3.44 9.93 -3.26
C PRO A 87 3.80 10.49 -4.64
N ARG A 88 4.24 11.76 -4.69
CA ARG A 88 4.71 12.43 -5.92
C ARG A 88 5.72 11.59 -6.69
N GLU A 89 5.56 11.50 -8.00
CA GLU A 89 6.38 10.71 -8.92
C GLU A 89 6.27 9.18 -8.75
N TRP A 90 5.21 8.69 -8.10
CA TRP A 90 4.86 7.27 -8.05
C TRP A 90 3.68 6.95 -8.98
N ALA A 91 3.64 5.72 -9.48
CA ALA A 91 2.43 5.13 -10.05
C ALA A 91 1.78 4.22 -9.02
N GLY A 92 0.47 4.30 -8.87
CA GLY A 92 -0.30 3.54 -7.90
C GLY A 92 -1.29 2.60 -8.56
N PHE A 93 -1.20 1.32 -8.23
CA PHE A 93 -2.06 0.27 -8.73
C PHE A 93 -3.05 -0.13 -7.64
N GLY A 94 -4.34 0.04 -7.91
CA GLY A 94 -5.40 -0.26 -6.97
C GLY A 94 -5.36 -1.72 -6.56
N LEU A 95 -5.50 -1.99 -5.26
CA LEU A 95 -5.57 -3.36 -4.73
C LEU A 95 -7.01 -3.70 -4.35
N SER A 96 -7.36 -4.96 -4.53
CA SER A 96 -8.65 -5.51 -4.13
C SER A 96 -8.78 -5.50 -2.61
N VAL A 97 -9.80 -4.82 -2.12
CA VAL A 97 -10.20 -4.81 -0.72
C VAL A 97 -11.57 -5.46 -0.62
N ASP A 98 -11.74 -6.33 0.38
CA ASP A 98 -13.04 -6.96 0.65
C ASP A 98 -14.11 -5.89 0.93
N PRO A 99 -15.16 -5.77 0.11
CA PRO A 99 -16.16 -4.71 0.26
C PRO A 99 -16.91 -4.79 1.59
N ALA A 100 -17.24 -5.99 2.07
CA ALA A 100 -17.97 -6.16 3.32
C ALA A 100 -17.12 -5.73 4.52
N LEU A 101 -15.83 -6.06 4.50
CA LEU A 101 -14.86 -5.59 5.50
C LEU A 101 -14.71 -4.06 5.43
N ALA A 102 -14.62 -3.51 4.21
CA ALA A 102 -14.47 -2.08 3.99
C ALA A 102 -15.64 -1.27 4.55
N ASP A 103 -16.86 -1.72 4.29
CA ASP A 103 -18.09 -1.06 4.71
C ASP A 103 -18.30 -1.20 6.22
N TYR A 104 -18.12 -2.41 6.77
CA TYR A 104 -18.30 -2.68 8.20
C TYR A 104 -17.34 -1.85 9.07
N HIS A 105 -16.08 -1.73 8.67
CA HIS A 105 -15.08 -0.93 9.38
C HIS A 105 -14.99 0.52 8.94
N LYS A 106 -15.80 0.93 7.95
CA LYS A 106 -15.78 2.27 7.34
C LYS A 106 -14.36 2.70 6.98
N LEU A 107 -13.60 1.80 6.35
CA LEU A 107 -12.17 1.95 6.08
C LEU A 107 -11.84 3.29 5.41
N TRP A 108 -12.68 3.72 4.48
CA TRP A 108 -12.39 4.87 3.63
C TRP A 108 -12.50 6.21 4.37
N THR A 109 -13.35 6.28 5.39
CA THR A 109 -13.68 7.51 6.13
C THR A 109 -13.09 7.57 7.54
N GLU A 110 -12.96 6.42 8.21
CA GLU A 110 -12.55 6.37 9.62
C GLU A 110 -11.11 5.88 9.82
N TRP A 111 -10.47 5.29 8.80
CA TRP A 111 -9.08 4.83 8.91
C TRP A 111 -8.11 5.78 8.24
N ILE A 112 -7.00 6.06 8.93
CA ILE A 112 -5.93 6.92 8.41
C ILE A 112 -5.20 6.23 7.27
N VAL A 113 -4.42 7.00 6.51
CA VAL A 113 -3.59 6.47 5.43
C VAL A 113 -2.13 6.44 5.86
N THR A 114 -1.48 5.29 5.66
CA THR A 114 -0.05 5.11 5.92
C THR A 114 0.62 4.32 4.80
N TYR A 115 1.94 4.23 4.87
CA TYR A 115 2.80 3.54 3.91
C TYR A 115 3.57 2.44 4.61
N HIS A 116 3.76 1.30 3.93
CA HIS A 116 4.56 0.18 4.39
C HIS A 116 5.62 -0.19 3.35
N GLY A 117 6.87 0.10 3.67
CA GLY A 117 8.03 -0.31 2.86
C GLY A 117 8.32 -1.79 3.02
N THR A 118 8.34 -2.54 1.92
CA THR A 118 8.60 -3.98 1.99
C THR A 118 9.18 -4.56 0.70
N SER A 119 9.56 -5.84 0.72
CA SER A 119 10.07 -6.56 -0.45
C SER A 119 8.93 -7.08 -1.34
N ILE A 120 9.25 -7.41 -2.60
CA ILE A 120 8.28 -7.99 -3.55
C ILE A 120 7.59 -9.22 -2.95
N TYR A 121 8.33 -10.18 -2.43
CA TYR A 121 7.76 -11.42 -1.89
C TYR A 121 6.95 -11.20 -0.61
N ALA A 122 7.37 -10.26 0.25
CA ALA A 122 6.59 -9.93 1.44
C ALA A 122 5.28 -9.23 1.07
N ALA A 123 5.30 -8.28 0.12
CA ALA A 123 4.08 -7.66 -0.39
C ALA A 123 3.14 -8.70 -1.01
N GLN A 124 3.63 -9.58 -1.89
CA GLN A 124 2.84 -10.66 -2.48
C GLN A 124 2.21 -11.57 -1.41
N SER A 125 2.99 -11.92 -0.38
CA SER A 125 2.52 -12.75 0.74
C SER A 125 1.43 -12.05 1.57
N ILE A 126 1.56 -10.73 1.80
CA ILE A 126 0.53 -9.93 2.48
C ILE A 126 -0.77 -9.94 1.68
N LEU A 127 -0.70 -9.78 0.35
CA LEU A 127 -1.89 -9.77 -0.52
C LEU A 127 -2.56 -11.14 -0.59
N ALA A 128 -1.78 -12.20 -0.76
CA ALA A 128 -2.30 -13.56 -0.85
C ALA A 128 -3.01 -14.01 0.44
N ASN A 129 -2.49 -13.61 1.61
CA ASN A 129 -3.04 -14.00 2.91
C ASN A 129 -3.97 -12.95 3.53
N ARG A 130 -4.11 -11.77 2.90
CA ARG A 130 -4.84 -10.61 3.42
C ARG A 130 -4.43 -10.23 4.85
N GLN A 131 -3.16 -10.42 5.19
CA GLN A 131 -2.65 -10.22 6.54
C GLN A 131 -1.22 -9.71 6.52
N PHE A 132 -0.95 -8.68 7.34
CA PHE A 132 0.42 -8.19 7.51
C PHE A 132 1.29 -9.20 8.23
N LEU A 133 2.56 -9.23 7.82
CA LEU A 133 3.57 -10.15 8.33
C LEU A 133 4.41 -9.50 9.43
N ILE A 134 4.89 -10.29 10.38
CA ILE A 134 5.87 -9.90 11.40
C ILE A 134 7.11 -10.81 11.34
N PRO A 135 8.25 -10.37 11.89
CA PRO A 135 9.45 -11.18 11.89
C PRO A 135 9.22 -12.59 12.47
N GLY A 136 9.67 -13.61 11.72
CA GLY A 136 9.48 -15.03 11.99
C GLY A 136 8.45 -15.73 11.10
N ASP A 137 7.62 -14.98 10.37
CA ASP A 137 6.67 -15.59 9.42
C ASP A 137 7.38 -16.19 8.19
N VAL A 138 6.79 -17.24 7.62
CA VAL A 138 7.25 -17.86 6.36
C VAL A 138 6.52 -17.22 5.18
N LEU A 139 7.28 -16.76 4.18
CA LEU A 139 6.78 -16.15 2.95
C LEU A 139 6.36 -17.22 1.93
N LEU A 140 5.62 -16.81 0.90
CA LEU A 140 5.18 -17.72 -0.19
C LEU A 140 6.34 -18.42 -0.91
N ASN A 141 7.53 -17.83 -0.92
CA ASN A 141 8.73 -18.43 -1.51
C ASN A 141 9.50 -19.34 -0.52
N GLY A 142 8.95 -19.62 0.66
CA GLY A 142 9.56 -20.46 1.70
C GLY A 142 10.61 -19.75 2.57
N SER A 143 10.99 -18.51 2.27
CA SER A 143 11.93 -17.75 3.11
C SER A 143 11.27 -17.25 4.39
N VAL A 144 12.05 -17.08 5.46
CA VAL A 144 11.56 -16.53 6.73
C VAL A 144 11.77 -15.02 6.75
N LEU A 145 10.74 -14.26 7.13
CA LEU A 145 10.84 -12.82 7.31
C LEU A 145 11.75 -12.50 8.50
N GLY A 146 12.94 -11.98 8.19
CA GLY A 146 13.94 -11.61 9.20
C GLY A 146 13.58 -10.34 9.98
N ILE A 147 14.26 -10.14 11.11
CA ILE A 147 14.31 -8.85 11.81
C ILE A 147 15.22 -7.93 10.98
N ARG A 148 14.71 -6.78 10.52
CA ARG A 148 15.51 -5.84 9.73
C ARG A 148 16.47 -5.03 10.62
N PRO A 149 17.62 -4.56 10.10
CA PRO A 149 18.48 -3.61 10.80
C PRO A 149 17.68 -2.39 11.28
N GLY A 150 17.92 -1.93 12.51
CA GLY A 150 17.15 -0.84 13.15
C GLY A 150 15.96 -1.31 14.00
N HIS A 151 15.53 -2.56 13.89
CA HIS A 151 14.52 -3.13 14.79
C HIS A 151 15.15 -3.50 16.14
N ILE A 152 14.52 -3.08 17.24
CA ILE A 152 14.94 -3.48 18.59
C ILE A 152 14.75 -5.01 18.74
N PRO A 153 15.78 -5.77 19.13
CA PRO A 153 15.67 -7.21 19.34
C PRO A 153 14.48 -7.56 20.25
N GLY A 154 13.66 -8.53 19.82
CA GLY A 154 12.48 -8.99 20.56
C GLY A 154 11.17 -8.26 20.24
N LYS A 155 11.20 -7.15 19.48
CA LYS A 155 9.98 -6.45 19.04
C LYS A 155 9.49 -6.98 17.68
N LYS A 156 8.37 -7.71 17.70
CA LYS A 156 7.69 -8.22 16.50
C LYS A 156 6.54 -7.29 16.09
N HIS A 157 6.89 -6.14 15.52
CA HIS A 157 5.90 -5.16 15.08
C HIS A 157 5.83 -5.07 13.56
N ILE A 158 4.68 -4.58 13.10
CA ILE A 158 4.47 -4.05 11.76
C ILE A 158 4.74 -2.55 11.85
N TYR A 159 5.56 -2.05 10.93
CA TYR A 159 5.93 -0.64 10.86
C TYR A 159 5.31 0.02 9.63
N THR A 160 4.76 1.21 9.84
CA THR A 160 4.19 2.06 8.79
C THR A 160 4.62 3.50 9.02
N SER A 161 4.34 4.38 8.05
CA SER A 161 4.61 5.81 8.19
C SER A 161 3.57 6.62 7.42
N PRO A 162 3.18 7.82 7.89
CA PRO A 162 2.43 8.77 7.07
C PRO A 162 3.27 9.34 5.91
N SER A 163 4.58 9.07 5.86
CA SER A 163 5.48 9.52 4.80
C SER A 163 5.95 8.38 3.91
N ILE A 164 5.65 8.49 2.61
CA ILE A 164 6.25 7.57 1.64
C ILE A 164 7.76 7.74 1.55
N ARG A 165 8.30 8.94 1.83
CA ARG A 165 9.75 9.19 1.78
C ARG A 165 10.49 8.37 2.83
N TYR A 166 9.89 8.22 4.00
CA TYR A 166 10.38 7.31 5.04
C TYR A 166 10.23 5.86 4.62
N SER A 167 9.03 5.45 4.21
CA SER A 167 8.73 4.05 3.85
C SER A 167 9.47 3.55 2.60
N SER A 168 9.98 4.45 1.76
CA SER A 168 10.79 4.14 0.57
C SER A 168 12.29 4.30 0.79
N LEU A 169 12.77 4.44 2.03
CA LEU A 169 14.19 4.28 2.31
C LEU A 169 14.64 2.85 1.94
N ASP A 170 15.86 2.71 1.43
CA ASP A 170 16.38 1.43 0.90
C ASP A 170 16.40 0.31 1.96
N VAL A 171 16.53 0.67 3.24
CA VAL A 171 16.45 -0.26 4.37
C VAL A 171 15.06 -0.89 4.55
N TYR A 172 14.01 -0.24 4.04
CA TYR A 172 12.63 -0.71 4.14
C TYR A 172 12.07 -1.22 2.81
N SER A 173 12.44 -0.59 1.69
CA SER A 173 12.00 -0.98 0.35
C SER A 173 13.20 -1.05 -0.58
N ILE A 174 13.74 -2.25 -0.75
CA ILE A 174 14.92 -2.48 -1.60
C ILE A 174 14.54 -2.32 -3.07
N ARG A 175 15.40 -1.62 -3.81
CA ARG A 175 15.26 -1.47 -5.26
C ARG A 175 15.73 -2.71 -6.01
N ASN A 176 14.95 -3.14 -6.99
CA ASN A 176 15.20 -4.34 -7.81
C ASN A 176 15.45 -3.93 -9.25
N ASP A 177 16.25 -4.73 -9.97
CA ASP A 177 16.48 -4.49 -11.39
C ASP A 177 15.25 -4.84 -12.22
N PHE A 178 14.91 -3.96 -13.15
CA PHE A 178 13.85 -4.13 -14.12
C PHE A 178 14.34 -3.72 -15.51
N THR A 179 14.07 -4.54 -16.51
CA THR A 179 14.31 -4.19 -17.92
C THR A 179 12.96 -4.06 -18.61
N ALA A 180 12.63 -2.86 -19.05
CA ALA A 180 11.38 -2.59 -19.75
C ALA A 180 11.36 -3.26 -21.14
N SER A 181 10.18 -3.34 -21.75
CA SER A 181 10.01 -3.87 -23.11
C SER A 181 10.84 -3.13 -24.17
N SER A 182 11.19 -1.87 -23.89
CA SER A 182 12.09 -1.04 -24.72
C SER A 182 13.57 -1.42 -24.61
N GLY A 183 13.93 -2.33 -23.71
CA GLY A 183 15.32 -2.69 -23.39
C GLY A 183 16.00 -1.74 -22.39
N LYS A 184 15.35 -0.64 -21.99
CA LYS A 184 15.89 0.28 -20.98
C LYS A 184 15.83 -0.34 -19.57
N LYS A 185 16.88 -0.13 -18.79
CA LYS A 185 17.04 -0.67 -17.43
C LYS A 185 16.67 0.36 -16.36
N TYR A 186 16.08 -0.13 -15.28
CA TYR A 186 15.57 0.66 -14.17
C TYR A 186 15.83 -0.04 -12.83
N LYS A 187 15.98 0.76 -11.78
CA LYS A 187 15.79 0.35 -10.39
C LYS A 187 14.32 0.57 -10.01
N ALA A 188 13.60 -0.52 -9.82
CA ALA A 188 12.21 -0.52 -9.41
C ALA A 188 12.05 -0.62 -7.89
N GLN A 189 11.18 0.21 -7.33
CA GLN A 189 10.88 0.24 -5.91
C GLN A 189 9.37 0.11 -5.69
N LEU A 190 8.96 -0.58 -4.62
CA LEU A 190 7.54 -0.72 -4.26
C LEU A 190 7.24 -0.38 -2.80
N VAL A 191 6.06 0.17 -2.57
CA VAL A 191 5.54 0.47 -1.24
C VAL A 191 4.05 0.14 -1.22
N LEU A 192 3.54 -0.44 -0.14
CA LEU A 192 2.10 -0.59 0.05
C LEU A 192 1.54 0.68 0.68
N GLN A 193 0.48 1.25 0.09
CA GLN A 193 -0.35 2.25 0.75
C GLN A 193 -1.49 1.53 1.47
N CYS A 194 -1.70 1.91 2.72
CA CYS A 194 -2.51 1.16 3.67
C CYS A 194 -3.56 2.06 4.32
N ARG A 195 -4.71 1.47 4.65
CA ARG A 195 -5.59 1.99 5.68
C ARG A 195 -5.17 1.42 7.01
N GLN A 196 -5.04 2.27 8.02
CA GLN A 196 -4.65 1.87 9.37
C GLN A 196 -5.67 2.37 10.38
N LYS A 197 -6.15 1.46 11.25
CA LYS A 197 -7.19 1.80 12.23
C LYS A 197 -6.63 2.72 13.32
N PRO A 198 -7.22 3.90 13.56
CA PRO A 198 -6.85 4.77 14.67
C PRO A 198 -6.90 4.04 16.01
N GLY A 199 -5.99 4.41 16.92
CA GLY A 199 -5.91 3.82 18.26
C GLY A 199 -5.32 2.40 18.32
N THR A 200 -4.91 1.82 17.18
CA THR A 200 -4.32 0.47 17.14
C THR A 200 -2.80 0.45 16.95
N PHE A 201 -2.16 1.61 16.99
CA PHE A 201 -0.72 1.76 16.78
C PHE A 201 -0.16 2.79 17.75
N LYS A 202 1.16 2.77 17.90
CA LYS A 202 1.92 3.77 18.62
C LYS A 202 2.78 4.55 17.62
N ILE A 203 3.08 5.79 17.97
CA ILE A 203 3.93 6.69 17.19
C ILE A 203 5.27 6.79 17.90
N GLN A 204 6.37 6.77 17.14
CA GLN A 204 7.71 6.97 17.66
C GLN A 204 8.61 7.76 16.67
N PRO A 205 9.78 8.21 17.15
CA PRO A 205 10.79 8.80 16.28
C PRO A 205 11.32 7.82 15.23
N GLU A 206 12.02 8.37 14.24
CA GLU A 206 12.76 7.62 13.24
C GLU A 206 13.79 6.66 13.86
N THR A 207 14.03 5.52 13.19
CA THR A 207 14.93 4.46 13.65
C THR A 207 16.13 4.22 12.73
N VAL A 208 16.31 5.08 11.71
CA VAL A 208 17.37 4.98 10.70
C VAL A 208 18.61 5.83 11.03
N GLY A 209 18.59 6.57 12.15
CA GLY A 209 19.74 7.31 12.67
C GLY A 209 20.02 8.61 11.93
N ARG A 210 19.00 9.25 11.36
CA ARG A 210 19.10 10.55 10.69
C ARG A 210 19.17 11.71 11.68
N GLY A 211 18.71 11.52 12.92
CA GLY A 211 18.73 12.56 13.94
C GLY A 211 17.92 13.79 13.50
N GLN A 212 18.58 14.95 13.42
CA GLN A 212 17.94 16.23 13.06
C GLN A 212 17.80 16.45 11.55
N ASP A 213 18.42 15.62 10.71
CA ASP A 213 18.30 15.74 9.26
C ASP A 213 16.89 15.28 8.82
N PRO A 214 16.02 16.19 8.32
CA PRO A 214 14.64 15.84 8.04
C PRO A 214 14.54 14.83 6.91
N ILE A 215 13.84 13.71 7.16
CA ILE A 215 13.57 12.68 6.14
C ILE A 215 12.40 13.13 5.24
N CYS A 216 11.50 13.93 5.79
CA CYS A 216 10.32 14.43 5.11
C CYS A 216 10.09 15.90 5.46
N ASP A 217 9.78 16.73 4.46
CA ASP A 217 9.55 18.16 4.66
C ASP A 217 8.27 18.44 5.45
N PHE A 218 7.36 17.46 5.54
CA PHE A 218 6.01 17.64 6.09
C PHE A 218 5.78 16.90 7.41
N ILE A 219 6.56 15.86 7.69
CA ILE A 219 6.40 15.01 8.88
C ILE A 219 7.72 15.01 9.65
N SER A 220 7.66 15.47 10.90
CA SER A 220 8.83 15.47 11.80
C SER A 220 9.36 14.06 12.03
N ASN A 221 10.69 13.93 12.08
CA ASN A 221 11.38 12.70 12.45
C ASN A 221 10.92 12.15 13.80
N ASP A 222 10.45 12.98 14.74
CA ASP A 222 9.97 12.55 16.07
C ASP A 222 8.64 11.78 16.03
N LYS A 223 7.92 11.84 14.91
CA LYS A 223 6.58 11.26 14.75
C LYS A 223 6.41 10.53 13.42
N ILE A 224 7.50 10.16 12.76
CA ILE A 224 7.45 9.63 11.38
C ILE A 224 7.18 8.12 11.33
N GLU A 225 7.40 7.39 12.43
CA GLU A 225 7.29 5.93 12.44
C GLU A 225 6.12 5.47 13.31
N TYR A 226 5.22 4.70 12.70
CA TYR A 226 4.06 4.12 13.37
C TYR A 226 4.30 2.62 13.50
N PHE A 227 3.94 2.02 14.64
CA PHE A 227 4.12 0.58 14.84
C PHE A 227 2.96 -0.07 15.58
N THR A 228 2.70 -1.34 15.26
CA THR A 228 1.64 -2.15 15.88
C THR A 228 1.98 -3.64 15.88
N GLU A 229 1.39 -4.38 16.83
CA GLU A 229 1.38 -5.85 16.84
C GLU A 229 0.05 -6.42 16.26
N ILE A 230 -0.92 -5.55 15.99
CA ILE A 230 -2.28 -5.94 15.62
C ILE A 230 -2.35 -6.09 14.10
N ARG A 231 -2.11 -7.30 13.59
CA ARG A 231 -2.09 -7.58 12.14
C ARG A 231 -3.37 -7.19 11.39
N VAL A 232 -4.51 -7.25 12.07
CA VAL A 232 -5.85 -6.98 11.49
C VAL A 232 -6.21 -5.50 11.46
N SER A 233 -5.33 -4.61 11.95
CA SER A 233 -5.60 -3.16 11.96
C SER A 233 -5.04 -2.41 10.74
N LEU A 234 -4.59 -3.16 9.74
CA LEU A 234 -3.99 -2.65 8.51
C LEU A 234 -4.60 -3.35 7.29
N VAL A 235 -4.95 -2.58 6.27
CA VAL A 235 -5.46 -3.09 4.99
C VAL A 235 -4.70 -2.40 3.86
N PRO A 236 -3.91 -3.12 3.05
CA PRO A 236 -3.28 -2.53 1.88
C PRO A 236 -4.35 -2.31 0.79
N TYR A 237 -4.36 -1.12 0.18
CA TYR A 237 -5.35 -0.78 -0.85
C TYR A 237 -4.73 -0.23 -2.14
N ARG A 238 -3.42 0.03 -2.15
CA ARG A 238 -2.69 0.42 -3.35
C ARG A 238 -1.23 -0.05 -3.31
N LEU A 239 -0.75 -0.60 -4.41
CA LEU A 239 0.66 -0.86 -4.65
C LEU A 239 1.27 0.37 -5.34
N LEU A 240 2.19 1.05 -4.67
CA LEU A 240 2.92 2.18 -5.24
C LEU A 240 4.23 1.69 -5.84
N VAL A 241 4.51 2.10 -7.07
CA VAL A 241 5.72 1.78 -7.81
C VAL A 241 6.43 3.06 -8.25
N ASN A 242 7.74 3.10 -8.02
CA ASN A 242 8.64 4.11 -8.56
C ASN A 242 9.76 3.42 -9.35
N LEU A 243 10.11 4.00 -10.49
CA LEU A 243 11.21 3.53 -11.33
C LEU A 243 12.25 4.65 -11.44
N LYS A 244 13.52 4.30 -11.26
CA LYS A 244 14.66 5.20 -11.48
C LYS A 244 15.56 4.62 -12.56
N ASP A 245 16.02 5.45 -13.48
CA ASP A 245 16.98 5.05 -14.51
C ASP A 245 18.28 4.52 -13.88
N ILE A 246 18.91 3.55 -14.56
CA ILE A 246 20.26 3.02 -14.24
C ILE A 246 21.27 3.61 -15.22
#